data_AF-X0Z3S7-F1
#
_entry.id   AF-X0Z3S7-F1
#
_cell.length_a   1.000
_cell.length_b   1.000
_cell.length_c   1.000
_cell.angle_alpha   90.00
_cell.angle_beta   90.00
_cell.angle_gamma   90.00
#
_symmetry.space_group_name_H-M   'P 1'
#
loop_
_entity.id
_entity.type
_entity.pdbx_description
1 polymer ?
#
loop_
_entity_poly.entity_id
_entity_poly.type
_entity_poly.pdbx_seq_one_letter_code
_entity_poly.pdbx_strand_id
1 'polypeptide(L)'
;DTGLGFGSADQPALVGGQTTMFACPEDTIDSCYMGANVFFDFGVSSGITASTTQSQGQQPLTSTINEVSTVANNQDVVTLPPAAAGRTVQIVNNGAYTLQVFPASGDDLGVGVDVSGHAAVDAIVDFVAYDSTTWVEKQSKPIIISAEMFDVDNTDAFIINAVDDVHCYHTNGMT
;
A
#
# COMPACT_ATOMS: atom_id res chain seq x y z
N ASP A 1 23.03 -51.52 6.03
CA ASP A 1 21.96 -50.65 5.55
C ASP A 1 21.24 -50.11 6.77
N THR A 2 21.59 -48.89 7.16
CA THR A 2 20.95 -48.19 8.28
C THR A 2 20.59 -46.80 7.79
N GLY A 3 19.90 -46.76 6.64
CA GLY A 3 19.18 -45.57 6.20
C GLY A 3 18.22 -45.15 7.31
N LEU A 4 18.21 -43.85 7.61
CA LEU A 4 17.22 -43.23 8.46
C LEU A 4 15.86 -43.46 7.79
N GLY A 5 15.17 -44.51 8.21
CA GLY A 5 13.90 -44.91 7.63
C GLY A 5 12.81 -43.95 8.10
N PHE A 6 12.37 -43.06 7.23
CA PHE A 6 11.08 -42.41 7.35
C PHE A 6 10.03 -43.47 6.98
N GLY A 7 9.65 -44.30 7.95
CA GLY A 7 8.55 -45.23 7.76
C GLY A 7 7.27 -44.44 7.49
N SER A 8 6.38 -44.95 6.66
CA SER A 8 5.09 -44.31 6.33
C SER A 8 4.17 -44.05 7.53
N ALA A 9 4.56 -44.48 8.74
CA ALA A 9 3.91 -44.19 10.01
C ALA A 9 4.51 -43.00 10.78
N ASP A 10 5.69 -42.48 10.38
CA ASP A 10 6.38 -41.34 11.01
C ASP A 10 6.04 -39.99 10.35
N GLN A 11 5.15 -39.96 9.37
CA GLN A 11 4.53 -38.72 8.92
C GLN A 11 3.51 -38.30 9.99
N PRO A 12 3.71 -37.18 10.73
CA PRO A 12 2.74 -36.72 11.71
C PRO A 12 1.38 -36.59 11.04
N ALA A 13 0.40 -37.33 11.54
CA ALA A 13 -0.95 -37.35 11.01
C ALA A 13 -1.48 -35.91 10.89
N LEU A 14 -1.89 -35.54 9.68
CA LEU A 14 -2.57 -34.28 9.39
C LEU A 14 -3.88 -34.25 10.20
N VAL A 15 -3.87 -33.60 11.36
CA VAL A 15 -5.08 -33.40 12.17
C VAL A 15 -6.02 -32.51 11.36
N GLY A 16 -7.26 -32.99 11.17
CA GLY A 16 -8.24 -32.39 10.28
C GLY A 16 -8.38 -30.87 10.42
N GLY A 17 -8.28 -30.18 9.29
CA GLY A 17 -8.45 -28.73 9.17
C GLY A 17 -7.24 -27.96 8.64
N GLN A 18 -6.10 -28.61 8.40
CA GLN A 18 -4.91 -27.92 7.90
C GLN A 18 -4.94 -27.73 6.38
N THR A 19 -5.20 -26.50 5.93
CA THR A 19 -4.81 -26.02 4.60
C THR A 19 -3.34 -25.59 4.69
N THR A 20 -2.41 -26.53 4.66
CA THR A 20 -0.98 -26.17 4.68
C THR A 20 -0.65 -25.46 3.37
N MET A 21 -0.35 -24.15 3.42
CA MET A 21 0.11 -23.33 2.27
C MET A 21 1.34 -23.92 1.55
N PHE A 22 2.01 -24.88 2.18
CA PHE A 22 3.14 -25.63 1.65
C PHE A 22 2.86 -27.12 1.86
N ALA A 23 2.58 -27.83 0.79
CA ALA A 23 2.61 -29.29 0.79
C ALA A 23 3.94 -29.71 0.15
N CYS A 24 4.72 -30.52 0.87
CA CYS A 24 5.83 -31.28 0.32
C CYS A 24 5.35 -32.74 0.25
N PRO A 25 4.77 -33.18 -0.88
CA PRO A 25 4.44 -34.58 -1.04
C PRO A 25 5.76 -35.33 -1.25
N GLU A 26 6.14 -36.08 -0.22
CA GLU A 26 7.21 -37.09 -0.18
C GLU A 26 8.63 -36.59 -0.51
N ASP A 27 9.44 -36.51 0.57
CA ASP A 27 10.92 -36.57 0.70
C ASP A 27 11.83 -35.94 -0.37
N THR A 28 11.33 -35.00 -1.15
CA THR A 28 12.16 -34.21 -2.05
C THR A 28 11.70 -32.77 -2.04
N ILE A 29 12.61 -31.84 -1.72
CA ILE A 29 12.32 -30.39 -1.70
C ILE A 29 11.91 -29.89 -3.11
N ASP A 30 12.18 -30.70 -4.14
CA ASP A 30 11.82 -30.49 -5.54
C ASP A 30 10.30 -30.59 -5.83
N SER A 31 9.51 -31.18 -4.92
CA SER A 31 8.04 -31.33 -5.07
C SER A 31 7.23 -30.35 -4.21
N CYS A 32 7.89 -29.38 -3.57
CA CYS A 32 7.22 -28.40 -2.76
C CYS A 32 6.44 -27.41 -3.64
N TYR A 33 5.11 -27.56 -3.71
CA TYR A 33 4.27 -26.65 -4.46
C TYR A 33 3.29 -25.92 -3.54
N MET A 34 2.98 -24.70 -3.94
CA MET A 34 1.78 -24.02 -3.45
C MET A 34 0.62 -24.59 -4.25
N GLY A 35 -0.41 -25.07 -3.56
CA GLY A 35 -1.56 -25.70 -4.21
C GLY A 35 -2.08 -24.85 -5.36
N ALA A 36 -2.29 -25.46 -6.54
CA ALA A 36 -2.96 -24.77 -7.62
C ALA A 36 -4.34 -24.31 -7.14
N ASN A 37 -4.64 -23.01 -7.26
CA ASN A 37 -5.83 -22.32 -6.73
C ASN A 37 -5.82 -21.97 -5.23
N VAL A 38 -4.65 -21.81 -4.62
CA VAL A 38 -4.51 -21.24 -3.26
C VAL A 38 -4.26 -19.73 -3.36
N PHE A 39 -5.07 -18.94 -2.67
CA PHE A 39 -4.79 -17.51 -2.47
C PHE A 39 -3.69 -17.33 -1.41
N PHE A 40 -2.86 -16.30 -1.60
CA PHE A 40 -1.99 -15.82 -0.54
C PHE A 40 -2.75 -14.83 0.32
N ASP A 41 -3.08 -15.23 1.54
CA ASP A 41 -3.71 -14.34 2.49
C ASP A 41 -2.63 -13.56 3.27
N PHE A 42 -2.74 -12.25 3.28
CA PHE A 42 -1.92 -11.39 4.12
C PHE A 42 -2.53 -11.27 5.51
N GLY A 43 -1.68 -11.08 6.53
CA GLY A 43 -2.16 -10.77 7.88
C GLY A 43 -2.94 -9.46 7.90
N VAL A 44 -4.13 -9.49 8.49
CA VAL A 44 -5.02 -8.33 8.64
C VAL A 44 -5.33 -8.07 10.11
N SER A 45 -5.28 -6.79 10.49
CA SER A 45 -5.75 -6.29 11.78
C SER A 45 -6.81 -5.22 11.51
N SER A 46 -8.04 -5.46 11.93
CA SER A 46 -9.18 -4.56 11.72
C SER A 46 -9.77 -4.07 13.03
N GLY A 47 -10.51 -2.97 12.99
CA GLY A 47 -11.14 -2.37 14.17
C GLY A 47 -10.14 -1.61 15.04
N ILE A 48 -9.01 -1.18 14.48
CA ILE A 48 -7.99 -0.44 15.24
C ILE A 48 -8.57 0.92 15.62
N THR A 49 -8.38 1.30 16.88
CA THR A 49 -8.64 2.66 17.38
C THR A 49 -7.31 3.39 17.46
N ALA A 50 -7.17 4.49 16.72
CA ALA A 50 -5.97 5.30 16.73
C ALA A 50 -5.72 5.92 18.11
N SER A 51 -4.46 6.17 18.46
CA SER A 51 -4.14 6.76 19.76
C SER A 51 -4.40 8.25 19.76
N THR A 52 -5.07 8.74 20.80
CA THR A 52 -5.34 10.17 21.01
C THR A 52 -4.17 10.92 21.64
N THR A 53 -3.06 10.23 21.96
CA THR A 53 -1.88 10.85 22.58
C THR A 53 -0.98 11.59 21.59
N GLN A 54 -1.19 11.38 20.27
CA GLN A 54 -0.54 12.13 19.19
C GLN A 54 1.00 12.14 19.26
N SER A 55 1.58 11.02 19.70
CA SER A 55 3.03 10.85 19.88
C SER A 55 3.53 9.58 19.20
N GLN A 56 4.74 9.62 18.65
CA GLN A 56 5.41 8.45 18.07
C GLN A 56 5.50 7.28 19.07
N GLY A 57 5.38 6.05 18.56
CA GLY A 57 5.47 4.82 19.35
C GLY A 57 4.14 4.35 19.93
N GLN A 58 3.06 5.09 19.69
CA GLN A 58 1.72 4.75 20.14
C GLN A 58 0.95 4.04 19.03
N GLN A 59 0.12 3.07 19.43
CA GLN A 59 -0.59 2.15 18.52
C GLN A 59 0.31 1.59 17.39
N PRO A 60 1.29 0.74 17.75
CA PRO A 60 2.14 0.09 16.76
C PRO A 60 1.31 -0.90 15.92
N LEU A 61 1.45 -0.80 14.60
CA LEU A 61 0.81 -1.71 13.67
C LEU A 61 1.56 -3.06 13.63
N THR A 62 0.80 -4.16 13.62
CA THR A 62 1.35 -5.51 13.74
C THR A 62 1.09 -6.39 12.52
N SER A 63 0.25 -5.94 11.59
CA SER A 63 -0.17 -6.69 10.40
C SER A 63 0.26 -6.00 9.11
N THR A 64 0.18 -6.73 7.99
CA THR A 64 0.43 -6.16 6.66
C THR A 64 -0.71 -5.22 6.27
N ILE A 65 -1.95 -5.60 6.54
CA ILE A 65 -3.14 -4.77 6.29
C ILE A 65 -3.70 -4.33 7.64
N ASN A 66 -3.83 -3.03 7.84
CA ASN A 66 -4.34 -2.46 9.08
C ASN A 66 -5.50 -1.52 8.79
N GLU A 67 -6.68 -1.88 9.28
CA GLU A 67 -7.87 -1.05 9.18
C GLU A 67 -8.07 -0.30 10.50
N VAL A 68 -8.04 1.03 10.38
CA VAL A 68 -8.26 1.97 11.47
C VAL A 68 -9.70 2.46 11.38
N SER A 69 -10.58 1.72 12.06
CA SER A 69 -12.02 2.01 12.12
C SER A 69 -12.35 3.30 12.87
N THR A 70 -11.52 3.68 13.85
CA THR A 70 -11.83 4.79 14.76
C THR A 70 -10.63 5.73 14.85
N VAL A 71 -10.84 6.93 14.34
CA VAL A 71 -9.99 8.11 14.55
C VAL A 71 -10.89 9.10 15.27
N ALA A 72 -10.68 9.28 16.57
CA ALA A 72 -11.56 10.02 17.46
C ALA A 72 -11.33 11.54 17.34
N ASN A 73 -10.09 11.96 17.10
CA ASN A 73 -9.72 13.36 16.89
C ASN A 73 -8.87 13.53 15.63
N ASN A 74 -8.80 14.78 15.15
CA ASN A 74 -7.86 15.12 14.09
C ASN A 74 -6.42 14.84 14.56
N GLN A 75 -5.64 14.15 13.72
CA GLN A 75 -4.25 13.77 13.99
C GLN A 75 -4.08 12.73 15.11
N ASP A 76 -5.06 11.87 15.37
CA ASP A 76 -4.79 10.66 16.15
C ASP A 76 -3.73 9.80 15.43
N VAL A 77 -2.99 9.01 16.20
CA VAL A 77 -1.74 8.40 15.73
C VAL A 77 -1.79 6.89 15.63
N VAL A 78 -1.13 6.37 14.59
CA VAL A 78 -0.61 5.00 14.51
C VAL A 78 0.88 5.04 14.20
N THR A 79 1.61 4.01 14.64
CA THR A 79 3.04 3.89 14.39
C THR A 79 3.32 2.67 13.52
N LEU A 80 4.10 2.83 12.45
CA LEU A 80 4.58 1.72 11.64
C LEU A 80 5.51 0.81 12.45
N PRO A 81 5.55 -0.50 12.14
CA PRO A 81 6.59 -1.36 12.68
C PRO A 81 7.98 -0.90 12.21
N PRO A 82 9.07 -1.34 12.86
CA PRO A 82 10.42 -1.05 12.39
C PRO A 82 10.60 -1.40 10.91
N ALA A 83 11.24 -0.50 10.16
CA ALA A 83 11.56 -0.68 8.77
C ALA A 83 12.43 -1.93 8.57
N ALA A 84 12.11 -2.69 7.53
CA ALA A 84 12.91 -3.82 7.09
C ALA A 84 12.77 -3.92 5.58
N ALA A 85 13.90 -4.03 4.87
CA ALA A 85 13.91 -4.03 3.42
C ALA A 85 12.89 -5.03 2.84
N GLY A 86 12.02 -4.55 1.95
CA GLY A 86 10.96 -5.34 1.32
C GLY A 86 9.67 -5.48 2.14
N ARG A 87 9.60 -4.89 3.34
CA ARG A 87 8.36 -4.86 4.13
C ARG A 87 7.35 -3.92 3.51
N THR A 88 6.10 -4.35 3.51
CA THR A 88 4.95 -3.54 3.07
C THR A 88 3.91 -3.46 4.17
N VAL A 89 3.32 -2.28 4.33
CA VAL A 89 2.24 -2.03 5.28
C VAL A 89 1.19 -1.18 4.58
N GLN A 90 -0.03 -1.68 4.53
CA GLN A 90 -1.20 -0.98 4.07
C GLN A 90 -2.00 -0.47 5.26
N ILE A 91 -2.38 0.80 5.21
CA ILE A 91 -3.22 1.45 6.20
C ILE A 91 -4.50 1.90 5.51
N VAL A 92 -5.64 1.49 6.08
CA VAL A 92 -6.98 1.91 5.66
C VAL A 92 -7.55 2.80 6.75
N ASN A 93 -7.78 4.07 6.45
CA ASN A 93 -8.41 5.00 7.39
C ASN A 93 -9.91 5.08 7.12
N ASN A 94 -10.71 4.33 7.88
CA ASN A 94 -12.18 4.40 7.86
C ASN A 94 -12.73 5.27 9.00
N GLY A 95 -11.87 5.98 9.73
CA GLY A 95 -12.27 6.88 10.81
C GLY A 95 -12.84 8.20 10.28
N ALA A 96 -13.36 9.04 11.18
CA ALA A 96 -14.01 10.31 10.80
C ALA A 96 -13.03 11.47 10.52
N TYR A 97 -11.75 11.30 10.85
CA TYR A 97 -10.73 12.35 10.78
C TYR A 97 -9.44 11.87 10.11
N THR A 98 -8.56 12.82 9.77
CA THR A 98 -7.22 12.54 9.25
C THR A 98 -6.38 11.81 10.30
N LEU A 99 -5.79 10.69 9.91
CA LEU A 99 -4.90 9.88 10.71
C LEU A 99 -3.45 10.34 10.52
N GLN A 100 -2.71 10.48 11.62
CA GLN A 100 -1.28 10.74 11.60
C GLN A 100 -0.52 9.41 11.66
N VAL A 101 0.43 9.22 10.74
CA VAL A 101 1.22 7.99 10.66
C VAL A 101 2.66 8.32 10.99
N PHE A 102 3.19 7.72 12.05
CA PHE A 102 4.59 7.86 12.41
C PHE A 102 5.42 6.65 11.97
N PRO A 103 6.68 6.85 11.56
CA PRO A 103 7.62 5.76 11.44
C PRO A 103 8.02 5.25 12.84
N ALA A 104 8.65 4.07 12.92
CA ALA A 104 9.29 3.66 14.17
C ALA A 104 10.42 4.65 14.54
N SER A 105 10.80 4.69 15.82
CA SER A 105 11.84 5.63 16.25
C SER A 105 13.16 5.38 15.51
N GLY A 106 13.70 6.42 14.89
CA GLY A 106 14.90 6.38 14.07
C GLY A 106 14.66 6.11 12.57
N ASP A 107 13.41 5.84 12.17
CA ASP A 107 13.05 5.60 10.78
C ASP A 107 12.52 6.87 10.09
N ASP A 108 12.54 6.89 8.76
CA ASP A 108 12.12 8.00 7.89
C ASP A 108 10.98 7.56 6.95
N LEU A 109 9.95 8.38 6.79
CA LEU A 109 8.86 8.20 5.81
C LEU A 109 9.14 8.80 4.42
N GLY A 110 10.38 9.23 4.16
CA GLY A 110 10.79 10.01 2.98
C GLY A 110 10.63 11.52 3.15
N VAL A 111 10.34 12.00 4.36
CA VAL A 111 10.12 13.41 4.71
C VAL A 111 10.98 13.88 5.88
N GLY A 112 11.82 12.99 6.44
CA GLY A 112 12.69 13.22 7.58
C GLY A 112 12.55 12.12 8.64
N VAL A 113 13.63 11.88 9.39
CA VAL A 113 13.66 10.93 10.51
C VAL A 113 12.66 11.36 11.59
N ASP A 114 11.88 10.40 12.09
CA ASP A 114 10.83 10.60 13.10
C ASP A 114 9.73 11.62 12.70
N VAL A 115 9.65 11.97 11.42
CA VAL A 115 8.63 12.86 10.88
C VAL A 115 7.40 12.05 10.45
N SER A 116 6.23 12.49 10.89
CA SER A 116 4.95 11.84 10.54
C SER A 116 4.46 12.20 9.15
N GLY A 117 3.83 11.22 8.49
CA GLY A 117 2.93 11.41 7.37
C GLY A 117 1.46 11.48 7.80
N HIS A 118 0.56 11.53 6.83
CA HIS A 118 -0.88 11.59 7.07
C HIS A 118 -1.64 10.67 6.12
N ALA A 119 -2.66 9.99 6.63
CA ALA A 119 -3.67 9.32 5.83
C ALA A 119 -4.97 10.12 5.92
N ALA A 120 -5.47 10.59 4.78
CA ALA A 120 -6.74 11.30 4.70
C ALA A 120 -7.92 10.40 5.14
N VAL A 121 -9.08 11.01 5.39
CA VAL A 121 -10.32 10.28 5.65
C VAL A 121 -10.67 9.40 4.44
N ASP A 122 -11.14 8.17 4.69
CA ASP A 122 -11.50 7.17 3.68
C ASP A 122 -10.37 6.84 2.68
N ALA A 123 -9.11 7.13 3.05
CA ALA A 123 -7.96 6.88 2.21
C ALA A 123 -7.29 5.55 2.55
N ILE A 124 -6.72 4.94 1.51
CA ILE A 124 -5.81 3.79 1.63
C ILE A 124 -4.42 4.28 1.30
N VAL A 125 -3.47 4.04 2.19
CA VAL A 125 -2.07 4.42 2.01
C VAL A 125 -1.19 3.18 2.14
N ASP A 126 -0.38 2.93 1.13
CA ASP A 126 0.58 1.83 1.09
C ASP A 126 1.99 2.35 1.33
N PHE A 127 2.67 1.79 2.34
CA PHE A 127 4.07 2.08 2.63
C PHE A 127 4.94 0.86 2.31
N VAL A 128 6.10 1.11 1.69
CA VAL A 128 7.11 0.09 1.40
C VAL A 128 8.45 0.54 1.98
N ALA A 129 9.06 -0.32 2.79
CA ALA A 129 10.40 -0.10 3.29
C ALA A 129 11.44 -0.47 2.23
N TYR A 130 12.23 0.52 1.80
CA TYR A 130 13.31 0.34 0.83
C TYR A 130 14.56 -0.28 1.49
N ASP A 131 14.84 0.09 2.74
CA ASP A 131 15.94 -0.41 3.54
C ASP A 131 15.49 -0.67 5.00
N SER A 132 16.43 -0.75 5.94
CA SER A 132 16.16 -1.00 7.36
C SER A 132 15.72 0.23 8.16
N THR A 133 15.65 1.41 7.54
CA THR A 133 15.32 2.68 8.20
C THR A 133 14.38 3.58 7.38
N THR A 134 14.16 3.28 6.11
CA THR A 134 13.51 4.20 5.17
C THR A 134 12.26 3.57 4.55
N TRP A 135 11.14 4.26 4.70
CA TRP A 135 9.86 3.98 4.05
C TRP A 135 9.61 4.92 2.88
N VAL A 136 8.89 4.41 1.89
CA VAL A 136 8.38 5.18 0.75
C VAL A 136 6.89 4.90 0.65
N GLU A 137 6.09 5.97 0.64
CA GLU A 137 4.69 5.89 0.29
C GLU A 137 4.54 5.55 -1.19
N LYS A 138 3.77 4.51 -1.52
CA LYS A 138 3.47 4.15 -2.91
C LYS A 138 2.46 5.16 -3.46
N GLN A 139 2.94 6.30 -3.92
CA GLN A 139 2.09 7.23 -4.65
C GLN A 139 1.83 6.71 -6.07
N SER A 140 0.55 6.64 -6.45
CA SER A 140 0.19 6.56 -7.86
C SER A 140 0.42 7.94 -8.45
N LYS A 141 1.52 8.13 -9.21
CA LYS A 141 1.80 9.42 -9.84
C LYS A 141 0.61 9.81 -10.72
N PRO A 142 -0.04 10.97 -10.51
CA PRO A 142 -1.07 11.43 -11.43
C PRO A 142 -0.43 11.62 -12.81
N ILE A 143 -1.06 11.09 -13.84
CA ILE A 143 -0.71 11.42 -15.22
C ILE A 143 -1.07 12.90 -15.43
N ILE A 144 -0.06 13.75 -15.54
CA ILE A 144 -0.23 15.14 -15.97
C ILE A 144 -0.07 15.15 -17.49
N ILE A 145 -1.18 15.28 -18.22
CA ILE A 145 -1.13 15.58 -19.66
C ILE A 145 -1.16 17.11 -19.78
N SER A 146 0.01 17.72 -19.93
CA SER A 146 0.12 19.12 -20.34
C SER A 146 0.51 19.19 -21.82
N ALA A 147 -0.24 19.93 -22.62
CA ALA A 147 0.13 20.33 -23.97
C ALA A 147 0.37 21.83 -23.95
N GLU A 148 1.63 22.25 -23.96
CA GLU A 148 2.00 23.65 -24.18
C GLU A 148 2.14 23.85 -25.69
N MET A 149 1.27 24.66 -26.27
CA MET A 149 1.30 24.99 -27.69
C MET A 149 1.65 26.48 -27.84
N PHE A 150 2.79 26.76 -28.49
CA PHE A 150 3.22 28.10 -28.84
C PHE A 150 2.87 28.35 -30.30
N ASP A 151 2.04 29.36 -30.56
CA ASP A 151 1.87 29.94 -31.90
C ASP A 151 2.59 31.29 -31.92
N VAL A 152 3.72 31.33 -32.61
CA VAL A 152 4.58 32.53 -32.70
C VAL A 152 4.26 33.40 -33.91
N ASP A 153 3.48 32.88 -34.87
CA ASP A 153 3.24 33.55 -36.14
C ASP A 153 1.78 34.03 -36.26
N ASN A 154 0.80 33.42 -35.57
CA ASN A 154 -0.63 33.80 -35.52
C ASN A 154 -1.22 34.20 -36.89
N THR A 155 -0.68 33.63 -37.96
CA THR A 155 -1.14 33.83 -39.33
C THR A 155 -2.25 32.85 -39.69
N ASP A 156 -2.32 31.71 -38.99
CA ASP A 156 -3.36 30.71 -39.11
C ASP A 156 -4.03 30.51 -37.75
N ALA A 157 -5.36 30.39 -37.72
CA ALA A 157 -6.09 30.22 -36.46
C ALA A 157 -5.67 28.93 -35.74
N PHE A 158 -5.52 29.00 -34.42
CA PHE A 158 -5.37 27.80 -33.59
C PHE A 158 -6.68 27.01 -33.58
N ILE A 159 -6.81 26.09 -34.54
CA ILE A 159 -8.02 25.29 -34.73
C ILE A 159 -7.95 24.07 -33.82
N ILE A 160 -8.68 24.11 -32.69
CA ILE A 160 -8.77 22.99 -31.75
C ILE A 160 -9.64 21.85 -32.33
N ASN A 161 -10.54 22.13 -33.28
CA ASN A 161 -11.45 21.16 -33.91
C ASN A 161 -11.68 21.47 -35.40
N ALA A 162 -11.89 20.45 -36.23
CA ALA A 162 -12.18 20.62 -37.66
C ALA A 162 -13.35 21.61 -37.91
N VAL A 163 -13.24 22.38 -38.98
CA VAL A 163 -14.12 23.52 -39.35
C VAL A 163 -15.62 23.23 -39.43
N ASP A 164 -16.02 21.97 -39.37
CA ASP A 164 -17.40 21.51 -39.59
C ASP A 164 -18.16 21.13 -38.29
N ASP A 165 -17.54 21.21 -37.10
CA ASP A 165 -18.18 20.85 -35.82
C ASP A 165 -18.66 22.09 -35.02
N VAL A 166 -19.95 22.13 -34.68
CA VAL A 166 -20.64 23.33 -34.14
C VAL A 166 -20.50 23.43 -32.62
N HIS A 167 -19.34 23.82 -32.07
CA HIS A 167 -19.27 24.33 -30.69
C HIS A 167 -18.19 25.42 -30.49
N CYS A 168 -18.64 26.56 -29.95
CA CYS A 168 -17.91 27.63 -29.25
C CYS A 168 -16.85 28.42 -30.03
N TYR A 169 -17.26 29.22 -31.03
CA TYR A 169 -16.47 30.39 -31.44
C TYR A 169 -16.49 31.44 -30.33
N HIS A 170 -15.32 31.92 -29.87
CA HIS A 170 -15.27 33.28 -29.32
C HIS A 170 -15.25 34.23 -30.53
N THR A 171 -16.41 34.79 -30.88
CA THR A 171 -16.46 35.75 -31.98
C THR A 171 -15.87 37.06 -31.48
N ASN A 172 -14.58 37.29 -31.70
CA ASN A 172 -14.03 38.64 -31.70
C ASN A 172 -13.48 38.92 -33.10
N GLY A 173 -14.29 39.54 -33.96
CA GLY A 173 -13.82 40.07 -35.23
C GLY A 173 -14.50 39.56 -36.51
N MET A 174 -15.81 39.24 -36.49
CA MET A 174 -16.57 39.28 -37.75
C MET A 174 -17.22 40.65 -37.88
N THR A 175 -16.65 41.50 -38.75
CA THR A 175 -17.36 42.61 -39.40
C THR A 175 -18.20 42.09 -40.54
#